data_AF-A0A938Y0A0-F1
#
_entry.id   AF-A0A938Y0A0-F1
#
_cell.length_a   1.000
_cell.length_b   1.000
_cell.length_c   1.000
_cell.angle_alpha   90.00
_cell.angle_beta   90.00
_cell.angle_gamma   90.00
#
_symmetry.space_group_name_H-M   'P 1'
#
loop_
_entity.id
_entity.type
_entity.pdbx_description
1 polymer ?
#
loop_
_entity_poly.entity_id
_entity_poly.type
_entity_poly.pdbx_seq_one_letter_code
_entity_poly.pdbx_strand_id
1 'polypeptide(L)'
;MTTTINFTIDKSGPTATVESSSATVLEFAIGEDLYLGSGDSKSPINTGFDMKSHLLYSAGVTIDTAEYDGNEDKVVVTLSAPAPTDATITFNKGNKCDAAGNPMAADVVATFDGNDWN
;
A
#
# COMPACT_ATOMS: atom_id res chain seq x y z
N MET A 1 -25.69 -39.33 8.47
CA MET A 1 -25.79 -37.98 7.90
C MET A 1 -24.57 -37.21 8.35
N THR A 2 -23.69 -36.84 7.43
CA THR A 2 -22.49 -36.06 7.74
C THR A 2 -22.81 -34.62 7.40
N THR A 3 -22.90 -33.77 8.42
CA THR A 3 -23.06 -32.32 8.22
C THR A 3 -21.68 -31.75 7.91
N THR A 4 -21.47 -31.34 6.66
CA THR A 4 -20.30 -30.53 6.31
C THR A 4 -20.53 -29.11 6.83
N ILE A 5 -19.69 -28.67 7.78
CA ILE A 5 -19.64 -27.28 8.22
C ILE A 5 -18.59 -26.58 7.36
N ASN A 6 -19.04 -25.70 6.47
CA ASN A 6 -18.12 -24.85 5.72
C ASN A 6 -17.68 -23.71 6.64
N PHE A 7 -16.43 -23.77 7.10
CA PHE A 7 -15.75 -22.60 7.66
C PHE A 7 -15.19 -21.79 6.49
N THR A 8 -15.76 -20.61 6.25
CA THR A 8 -15.07 -19.59 5.47
C THR A 8 -14.06 -18.93 6.42
N ILE A 9 -12.80 -19.38 6.38
CA ILE A 9 -11.70 -18.57 6.89
C ILE A 9 -11.57 -17.43 5.89
N ASP A 10 -11.97 -16.23 6.28
CA ASP A 10 -11.68 -15.01 5.52
C ASP A 10 -10.16 -14.95 5.35
N LYS A 11 -9.68 -15.22 4.14
CA LYS A 11 -8.27 -15.02 3.84
C LYS A 11 -8.12 -13.53 3.60
N SER A 12 -7.53 -12.83 4.55
CA SER A 12 -7.09 -11.46 4.31
C SER A 12 -6.01 -11.50 3.23
N GLY A 13 -6.14 -10.66 2.21
CA GLY A 13 -5.05 -10.39 1.28
C GLY A 13 -3.98 -9.49 1.93
N PRO A 14 -3.28 -8.69 1.12
CA PRO A 14 -2.13 -7.91 1.58
C PRO A 14 -2.47 -6.98 2.74
N THR A 15 -1.49 -6.81 3.63
CA THR A 15 -1.51 -5.81 4.70
C THR A 15 -0.30 -4.92 4.55
N ALA A 16 -0.50 -3.60 4.45
CA ALA A 16 0.63 -2.68 4.41
C ALA A 16 0.94 -2.10 5.80
N THR A 17 2.22 -1.87 6.07
CA THR A 17 2.69 -1.11 7.24
C THR A 17 3.52 0.08 6.79
N VAL A 18 3.52 1.12 7.61
CA VAL A 18 4.31 2.33 7.36
C VAL A 18 5.71 2.12 7.89
N GLU A 19 6.71 2.37 7.04
CA GLU A 19 8.12 2.41 7.39
C GLU A 19 8.69 3.77 6.96
N SER A 20 9.38 4.45 7.87
CA SER A 20 10.04 5.72 7.59
C SER A 20 11.52 5.50 7.32
N SER A 21 11.99 5.91 6.14
CA SER A 21 13.43 6.00 5.89
C SER A 21 13.97 7.41 6.16
N SER A 22 13.14 8.46 5.96
CA SER A 22 13.45 9.85 6.27
C SER A 22 12.22 10.78 6.14
N ALA A 23 12.37 12.06 6.50
CA ALA A 23 11.33 13.08 6.29
C ALA A 23 10.86 13.25 4.82
N THR A 24 11.65 12.80 3.84
CA THR A 24 11.31 12.86 2.41
C THR A 24 11.14 11.50 1.75
N VAL A 25 11.25 10.40 2.51
CA VAL A 25 11.11 9.04 2.00
C VAL A 25 10.26 8.22 2.95
N LEU A 26 9.13 7.77 2.43
CA LEU A 26 8.15 6.93 3.10
C LEU A 26 8.05 5.61 2.34
N GLU A 27 8.05 4.49 3.06
CA GLU A 27 7.86 3.17 2.50
C GLU A 27 6.59 2.54 3.06
N PHE A 28 5.79 1.93 2.18
CA PHE A 28 4.70 1.04 2.59
C PHE A 28 5.14 -0.40 2.34
N ALA A 29 5.52 -1.11 3.40
CA ALA A 29 5.85 -2.53 3.32
C ALA A 29 4.56 -3.34 3.19
N ILE A 30 4.36 -4.01 2.05
CA ILE A 30 3.13 -4.75 1.71
C ILE A 30 3.22 -6.21 2.19
N GLY A 31 4.43 -6.77 2.27
CA GLY A 31 4.71 -8.11 2.79
C GLY A 31 4.35 -9.25 1.83
N GLU A 32 3.84 -8.93 0.64
CA GLU A 32 3.53 -9.87 -0.43
C GLU A 32 3.31 -9.15 -1.77
N ASP A 33 3.37 -9.91 -2.86
CA ASP A 33 3.12 -9.43 -4.21
C ASP A 33 1.76 -8.76 -4.36
N LEU A 34 1.77 -7.57 -4.96
CA LEU A 34 0.57 -6.78 -5.18
C LEU A 34 -0.03 -6.98 -6.57
N TYR A 35 -1.35 -7.12 -6.64
CA TYR A 35 -2.10 -7.23 -7.89
C TYR A 35 -3.24 -6.21 -7.93
N LEU A 36 -3.59 -5.74 -9.12
CA LEU A 36 -4.76 -4.89 -9.35
C LEU A 36 -5.89 -5.71 -9.98
N GLY A 37 -7.06 -5.72 -9.36
CA GLY A 37 -8.25 -6.43 -9.80
C GLY A 37 -8.83 -7.34 -8.73
N SER A 38 -9.55 -8.37 -9.15
CA SER A 38 -10.17 -9.33 -8.24
C SER A 38 -10.25 -10.72 -8.89
N GLY A 39 -10.09 -11.78 -8.08
CA GLY A 39 -10.20 -13.16 -8.55
C GLY A 39 -9.18 -13.47 -9.67
N ASP A 40 -9.68 -14.04 -10.77
CA ASP A 40 -8.85 -14.44 -11.92
C ASP A 40 -8.56 -13.30 -12.91
N SER A 41 -9.27 -12.16 -12.81
CA SER A 41 -9.10 -11.00 -13.71
C SER A 41 -8.13 -9.96 -13.18
N LYS A 42 -7.19 -10.37 -12.33
CA LYS A 42 -6.18 -9.50 -11.73
C LYS A 42 -4.92 -9.42 -12.59
N SER A 43 -4.24 -8.29 -12.51
CA SER A 43 -2.95 -8.04 -13.16
C SER A 43 -1.87 -7.76 -12.13
N PRO A 44 -0.65 -8.33 -12.27
CA PRO A 44 0.44 -8.02 -11.37
C PRO A 44 0.78 -6.54 -11.48
N ILE A 45 1.01 -5.92 -10.33
CA ILE A 45 1.63 -4.61 -10.25
C ILE A 45 3.14 -4.84 -10.32
N ASN A 46 3.81 -4.16 -11.24
CA ASN A 46 5.25 -4.28 -11.45
C ASN A 46 5.92 -2.91 -11.40
N THR A 47 7.24 -2.91 -11.46
CA THR A 47 8.03 -1.68 -11.65
C THR A 47 7.50 -0.87 -12.84
N GLY A 48 7.34 0.45 -12.63
CA GLY A 48 6.78 1.36 -13.63
C GLY A 48 5.25 1.48 -13.62
N PHE A 49 4.55 0.71 -12.78
CA PHE A 49 3.14 0.99 -12.47
C PHE A 49 3.03 2.36 -11.78
N ASP A 50 2.06 3.17 -12.19
CA ASP A 50 1.84 4.49 -11.60
C ASP A 50 1.24 4.37 -10.20
N MET A 51 2.09 4.16 -9.18
CA MET A 51 1.64 4.11 -7.79
C MET A 51 1.15 5.46 -7.28
N LYS A 52 1.60 6.56 -7.89
CA LYS A 52 1.30 7.91 -7.41
C LYS A 52 -0.19 8.22 -7.53
N SER A 53 -0.86 7.77 -8.58
CA SER A 53 -2.32 7.91 -8.72
C SER A 53 -3.14 7.06 -7.75
N HIS A 54 -2.50 6.15 -7.02
CA HIS A 54 -3.10 5.33 -5.97
C HIS A 54 -2.84 5.84 -4.55
N LEU A 55 -2.22 7.01 -4.41
CA LEU A 55 -1.99 7.68 -3.14
C LEU A 55 -2.95 8.87 -2.99
N LEU A 56 -3.44 9.05 -1.76
CA LEU A 56 -4.14 10.27 -1.35
C LEU A 56 -3.25 10.99 -0.34
N TYR A 57 -3.07 12.29 -0.48
CA TYR A 57 -2.17 13.03 0.40
C TYR A 57 -2.71 14.40 0.77
N SER A 58 -2.34 14.86 1.97
CA SER A 58 -2.80 16.14 2.52
C SER A 58 -2.20 17.34 1.79
N ALA A 59 -2.80 18.52 1.98
CA ALA A 59 -2.28 19.76 1.42
C ALA A 59 -0.83 20.02 1.89
N GLY A 60 0.00 20.55 1.00
CA GLY A 60 1.42 20.84 1.27
C GLY A 60 2.36 19.66 1.05
N VAL A 61 1.86 18.43 0.85
CA VAL A 61 2.67 17.30 0.41
C VAL A 61 2.87 17.37 -1.09
N THR A 62 4.13 17.24 -1.53
CA THR A 62 4.48 17.11 -2.95
C THR A 62 5.26 15.82 -3.14
N ILE A 63 4.61 14.81 -3.71
CA ILE A 63 5.23 13.54 -4.08
C ILE A 63 5.96 13.75 -5.41
N ASP A 64 7.23 13.37 -5.48
CA ASP A 64 7.97 13.30 -6.75
C ASP A 64 7.68 11.96 -7.42
N THR A 65 8.08 10.86 -6.76
CA THR A 65 7.91 9.49 -7.24
C THR A 65 7.14 8.64 -6.24
N ALA A 66 6.42 7.65 -6.76
CA ALA A 66 5.92 6.53 -6.00
C ALA A 66 6.14 5.28 -6.86
N GLU A 67 6.89 4.32 -6.36
CA GLU A 67 7.35 3.17 -7.12
C GLU A 67 7.14 1.90 -6.31
N TYR A 68 6.66 0.85 -6.99
CA TYR A 68 6.62 -0.49 -6.40
C TYR A 68 7.96 -1.20 -6.63
N ASP A 69 8.59 -1.60 -5.53
CA ASP A 69 9.71 -2.52 -5.52
C ASP A 69 9.18 -3.93 -5.22
N GLY A 70 8.99 -4.72 -6.27
CA GLY A 70 8.53 -6.10 -6.16
C GLY A 70 9.60 -7.10 -5.69
N ASN A 71 10.85 -6.66 -5.44
CA ASN A 71 11.84 -7.52 -4.78
C ASN A 71 11.74 -7.41 -3.25
N GLU A 72 11.34 -6.24 -2.75
CA GLU A 72 11.21 -5.95 -1.32
C GLU A 72 9.73 -5.85 -0.88
N ASP A 73 8.79 -6.16 -1.78
CA ASP A 73 7.34 -6.06 -1.57
C ASP A 73 6.91 -4.75 -0.92
N LYS A 74 7.44 -3.63 -1.42
CA LYS A 74 7.17 -2.30 -0.86
C LYS A 74 6.83 -1.26 -1.92
N VAL A 75 6.08 -0.25 -1.49
CA VAL A 75 5.89 0.97 -2.27
C VAL A 75 6.72 2.08 -1.66
N VAL A 76 7.72 2.57 -2.39
CA VAL A 76 8.59 3.66 -1.98
C VAL A 76 8.02 4.97 -2.51
N VAL A 77 7.77 5.93 -1.61
CA VAL A 77 7.26 7.26 -1.91
C VAL A 77 8.33 8.27 -1.59
N THR A 78 8.77 9.03 -2.60
CA THR A 78 9.75 10.11 -2.44
C THR A 78 9.06 11.46 -2.59
N LEU A 79 9.34 12.37 -1.66
CA LEU A 79 8.80 13.72 -1.63
C LEU A 79 9.82 14.73 -2.15
N SER A 80 9.35 15.77 -2.83
CA SER A 80 10.21 16.83 -3.37
C SER A 80 10.77 17.76 -2.30
N ALA A 81 10.18 17.73 -1.10
CA ALA A 81 10.56 18.50 0.07
C ALA A 81 10.01 17.80 1.33
N PRO A 82 10.55 18.09 2.53
CA PRO A 82 9.97 17.59 3.78
C PRO A 82 8.49 17.97 3.90
N ALA A 83 7.66 17.02 4.33
CA ALA A 83 6.25 17.27 4.56
C ALA A 83 6.04 18.19 5.79
N PRO A 84 4.93 18.95 5.86
CA PRO A 84 4.57 19.64 7.08
C PRO A 84 4.18 18.62 8.18
N THR A 85 4.42 18.96 9.45
CA THR A 85 3.92 18.16 10.58
C THR A 85 2.42 17.93 10.46
N ASP A 86 1.97 16.74 10.85
CA ASP A 86 0.60 16.23 10.73
C ASP A 86 0.14 15.98 9.29
N ALA A 87 1.04 16.08 8.30
CA ALA A 87 0.74 15.65 6.94
C ALA A 87 0.42 14.16 6.87
N THR A 88 -0.47 13.79 5.96
CA THR A 88 -0.87 12.39 5.76
C THR A 88 -0.63 11.96 4.32
N ILE A 89 -0.12 10.74 4.13
CA ILE A 89 -0.14 10.02 2.86
C ILE A 89 -0.87 8.71 3.09
N THR A 90 -1.91 8.45 2.32
CA THR A 90 -2.72 7.23 2.38
C THR A 90 -2.42 6.36 1.19
N PHE A 91 -1.91 5.16 1.45
CA PHE A 91 -1.90 4.08 0.48
C PHE A 91 -3.28 3.43 0.45
N ASN A 92 -4.05 3.74 -0.59
CA ASN A 92 -5.42 3.29 -0.71
C ASN A 92 -5.47 1.82 -1.13
N LYS A 93 -6.31 1.02 -0.49
CA LYS A 93 -6.50 -0.38 -0.82
C LYS A 93 -7.08 -0.59 -2.22
N GLY A 94 -7.98 0.29 -2.65
CA GLY A 94 -8.65 0.23 -3.95
C GLY A 94 -9.12 -1.18 -4.30
N ASN A 95 -8.80 -1.62 -5.52
CA ASN A 95 -8.98 -3.01 -5.97
C ASN A 95 -7.67 -3.80 -5.91
N LYS A 96 -6.83 -3.56 -4.90
CA LYS A 96 -5.59 -4.30 -4.73
C LYS A 96 -5.86 -5.64 -4.05
N CYS A 97 -5.17 -6.67 -4.47
CA CYS A 97 -5.30 -8.03 -3.94
C CYS A 97 -3.96 -8.77 -4.01
N ASP A 98 -3.91 -9.94 -3.37
CA ASP A 98 -2.78 -10.87 -3.47
C ASP A 98 -2.85 -11.73 -4.76
N ALA A 99 -1.86 -12.61 -4.91
CA ALA A 99 -1.81 -13.59 -5.99
C ALA A 99 -2.98 -14.59 -6.00
N ALA A 100 -3.66 -14.80 -4.86
CA ALA A 100 -4.87 -15.63 -4.76
C ALA A 100 -6.17 -14.85 -5.06
N GLY A 101 -6.08 -13.51 -5.20
CA GLY A 101 -7.23 -12.63 -5.40
C GLY A 101 -7.94 -12.21 -4.11
N ASN A 102 -7.36 -12.45 -2.94
CA ASN A 102 -7.87 -11.94 -1.68
C ASN A 102 -7.62 -10.43 -1.60
N PRO A 103 -8.64 -9.62 -1.29
CA PRO A 103 -8.50 -8.17 -1.29
C PRO A 103 -7.61 -7.68 -0.15
N MET A 104 -6.89 -6.59 -0.40
CA MET A 104 -6.16 -5.87 0.63
C MET A 104 -7.13 -5.41 1.73
N ALA A 105 -6.75 -5.61 3.00
CA ALA A 105 -7.66 -5.50 4.13
C ALA A 105 -8.19 -4.07 4.34
N ALA A 106 -7.30 -3.07 4.32
CA ALA A 106 -7.62 -1.69 4.65
C ALA A 106 -6.70 -0.70 3.92
N ASP A 107 -7.13 0.55 3.86
CA ASP A 107 -6.24 1.67 3.54
C ASP A 107 -5.20 1.79 4.65
N VAL A 108 -3.99 2.23 4.29
CA VAL A 108 -2.90 2.46 5.23
C VAL A 108 -2.51 3.92 5.19
N VAL A 109 -2.59 4.57 6.34
CA VAL A 109 -2.37 6.02 6.46
C VAL A 109 -1.05 6.23 7.19
N ALA A 110 -0.09 6.83 6.50
CA ALA A 110 1.12 7.35 7.10
C ALA A 110 0.90 8.79 7.55
N THR A 111 1.29 9.12 8.77
CA THR A 111 1.25 10.48 9.32
C THR A 111 2.66 10.95 9.66
N PHE A 112 3.03 12.14 9.20
CA PHE A 112 4.33 12.74 9.48
C PHE A 112 4.32 13.48 10.81
N ASP A 113 5.17 13.08 11.75
CA ASP A 113 5.23 13.68 13.10
C ASP A 113 6.17 14.90 13.21
N GLY A 114 6.83 15.26 12.12
CA GLY A 114 7.86 16.30 12.06
C GLY A 114 9.28 15.78 11.89
N ASN A 115 9.50 14.48 12.14
CA ASN A 115 10.78 13.81 11.89
C ASN A 115 10.61 12.58 11.00
N ASP A 116 9.59 11.76 11.30
CA ASP A 116 9.36 10.46 10.69
C ASP A 116 7.89 10.23 10.31
N TRP A 117 7.69 9.29 9.40
CA TRP A 117 6.37 8.78 9.04
C TRP A 117 5.97 7.59 9.91
N ASN A 118 4.74 7.59 10.42
CA ASN A 118 4.17 6.55 11.28
C ASN A 118 2.82 6.03 10.77
#